data_AF-A0A9D2RLD7-F1
#
_entry.id   AF-A0A9D2RLD7-F1
#
_cell.length_a   1.000
_cell.length_b   1.000
_cell.length_c   1.000
_cell.angle_alpha   90.00
_cell.angle_beta   90.00
_cell.angle_gamma   90.00
#
_symmetry.space_group_name_H-M   'P 1'
#
loop_
_entity.id
_entity.type
_entity.pdbx_description
1 polymer ?
#
loop_
_entity_poly.entity_id
_entity_poly.type
_entity_poly.pdbx_seq_one_letter_code
_entity_poly.pdbx_strand_id
1 'polypeptide(L)'
;MKRSNFAALILGTIGIVFFALGMCMTLLPEWGMFDQGVICGVIGLAVLLITVMVWRKMEGKAPIKLNAKTAGAVFLGVFGALLLGVGMCFSMMFGKMILGIVIGLAGIIVLLLLIPLLKGIK
;
A
#
# COMPACT_ATOMS: atom_id res chain seq x y z
N MET A 1 -13.72 -8.44 17.76
CA MET A 1 -13.35 -7.17 17.08
C MET A 1 -14.41 -6.12 17.34
N LYS A 2 -14.04 -4.85 17.59
CA LYS A 2 -15.03 -3.75 17.62
C LYS A 2 -15.64 -3.58 16.23
N ARG A 3 -16.96 -3.35 16.14
CA ARG A 3 -17.67 -3.14 14.86
C ARG A 3 -17.00 -2.07 13.98
N SER A 4 -16.42 -1.06 14.61
CA SER A 4 -15.67 0.03 13.99
C SER A 4 -14.46 -0.44 13.18
N ASN A 5 -13.73 -1.44 13.69
CA ASN A 5 -12.52 -1.93 13.04
C ASN A 5 -12.84 -2.81 11.84
N PHE A 6 -13.96 -3.53 11.90
CA PHE A 6 -14.44 -4.33 10.78
C PHE A 6 -14.94 -3.45 9.63
N ALA A 7 -15.71 -2.40 9.94
CA ALA A 7 -16.15 -1.43 8.94
C ALA A 7 -14.96 -0.71 8.26
N ALA A 8 -13.97 -0.27 9.04
CA ALA A 8 -12.76 0.36 8.48
C ALA A 8 -11.93 -0.60 7.63
N LEU A 9 -11.86 -1.88 7.98
CA LEU A 9 -11.16 -2.89 7.19
C LEU A 9 -11.87 -3.14 5.85
N ILE A 10 -13.20 -3.24 5.84
CA ILE A 10 -13.98 -3.39 4.60
C ILE A 10 -13.88 -2.14 3.72
N LEU A 11 -14.19 -0.96 4.27
CA LEU A 11 -14.11 0.32 3.54
C LEU A 11 -12.69 0.60 3.03
N GLY A 12 -11.68 0.27 3.83
CA GLY A 12 -10.27 0.40 3.47
C GLY A 12 -9.88 -0.56 2.36
N THR A 13 -10.30 -1.82 2.42
CA THR A 13 -10.00 -2.81 1.36
C THR A 13 -10.63 -2.37 0.04
N ILE A 14 -11.89 -1.95 0.05
CA ILE A 14 -12.57 -1.46 -1.15
C ILE A 14 -11.86 -0.21 -1.71
N GLY A 15 -11.49 0.74 -0.84
CA GLY A 15 -10.77 1.95 -1.25
C GLY A 15 -9.40 1.66 -1.86
N ILE A 16 -8.63 0.73 -1.28
CA ILE A 16 -7.31 0.32 -1.80
C ILE A 16 -7.47 -0.35 -3.17
N VAL A 17 -8.46 -1.22 -3.34
CA VAL A 17 -8.70 -1.91 -4.62
C VAL A 17 -9.03 -0.91 -5.72
N PHE A 18 -9.94 0.03 -5.46
CA PHE A 18 -10.27 1.10 -6.42
C PHE A 18 -9.07 1.98 -6.75
N PHE A 19 -8.27 2.34 -5.74
CA PHE A 19 -7.06 3.14 -5.93
C PHE A 19 -6.01 2.39 -6.76
N ALA A 20 -5.77 1.10 -6.46
CA ALA A 20 -4.83 0.27 -7.19
C ALA A 20 -5.26 0.09 -8.66
N LEU A 21 -6.54 -0.17 -8.92
CA LEU A 21 -7.07 -0.26 -10.28
C LEU A 21 -6.93 1.06 -11.04
N GLY A 22 -7.22 2.20 -10.40
CA GLY A 22 -7.01 3.52 -10.98
C GLY A 22 -5.56 3.76 -11.38
N MET A 23 -4.60 3.42 -10.50
CA MET A 23 -3.17 3.52 -10.79
C MET A 23 -2.72 2.59 -11.94
N CYS A 24 -3.28 1.38 -12.04
CA CYS A 24 -2.96 0.49 -13.16
C CYS A 24 -3.49 1.05 -14.49
N MET A 25 -4.71 1.59 -14.51
CA MET A 25 -5.30 2.17 -15.72
C MET A 25 -4.58 3.44 -16.21
N THR A 26 -3.91 4.18 -15.33
CA THR A 26 -3.09 5.35 -15.72
C THR A 26 -1.71 4.98 -16.22
N LEU A 27 -1.12 3.88 -15.70
CA LEU A 27 0.24 3.45 -16.04
C LEU A 27 0.33 2.62 -17.33
N LEU A 28 -0.78 2.01 -17.77
CA LEU A 28 -0.85 1.21 -19.00
C LEU A 28 -1.37 2.06 -20.16
N PRO A 29 -0.50 2.70 -20.97
CA PRO A 29 -0.92 3.55 -22.08
C PRO A 29 -1.64 2.76 -23.19
N GLU A 30 -1.50 1.42 -23.24
CA GLU A 30 -2.17 0.60 -24.26
C GLU A 30 -3.71 0.61 -24.13
N TRP A 31 -4.24 0.98 -22.96
CA TRP A 31 -5.68 1.01 -22.73
C TRP A 31 -6.32 2.32 -23.21
N GLY A 32 -5.55 3.39 -23.46
CA GLY A 32 -6.09 4.69 -23.89
C GLY A 32 -7.08 5.33 -22.90
N MET A 33 -7.14 4.83 -21.65
CA MET A 33 -8.12 5.18 -20.63
C MET A 33 -7.53 6.03 -19.50
N PHE A 34 -6.50 6.83 -19.81
CA PHE A 34 -5.75 7.61 -18.82
C PHE A 34 -6.66 8.51 -17.98
N ASP A 35 -7.54 9.29 -18.62
CA ASP A 35 -8.48 10.17 -17.91
C ASP A 35 -9.40 9.40 -16.96
N GLN A 36 -9.92 8.25 -17.40
CA GLN A 36 -10.79 7.42 -16.57
C GLN A 36 -10.02 6.76 -15.40
N GLY A 37 -8.76 6.37 -15.63
CA GLY A 37 -7.86 5.88 -14.58
C GLY A 37 -7.59 6.93 -13.50
N VAL A 38 -7.35 8.19 -13.90
CA VAL A 38 -7.14 9.30 -12.97
C VAL A 38 -8.39 9.53 -12.13
N ILE A 39 -9.57 9.56 -12.76
CA ILE A 39 -10.85 9.76 -12.06
C ILE A 39 -11.09 8.63 -11.03
N CYS A 40 -10.94 7.37 -11.43
CA CYS A 40 -11.06 6.23 -10.51
C CYS A 40 -10.02 6.27 -9.38
N GLY A 41 -8.77 6.63 -9.68
CA GLY A 41 -7.72 6.78 -8.69
C GLY A 41 -8.02 7.86 -7.66
N VAL A 42 -8.49 9.04 -8.10
CA VAL A 42 -8.90 10.14 -7.21
C VAL A 42 -10.07 9.73 -6.32
N ILE A 43 -11.07 9.02 -6.87
CA ILE A 43 -12.19 8.48 -6.08
C ILE A 43 -11.68 7.48 -5.03
N GLY A 44 -10.81 6.53 -5.42
CA GLY A 44 -10.21 5.57 -4.49
C GLY A 44 -9.43 6.25 -3.36
N LEU A 45 -8.65 7.28 -3.69
CA LEU A 45 -7.91 8.07 -2.71
C LEU A 45 -8.84 8.85 -1.77
N ALA A 46 -9.92 9.44 -2.29
CA ALA A 46 -10.93 10.12 -1.49
C ALA A 46 -11.61 9.15 -0.51
N VAL A 47 -11.99 7.95 -0.97
CA VAL A 47 -12.58 6.90 -0.11
C VAL A 47 -11.59 6.47 0.98
N LEU A 48 -10.29 6.34 0.66
CA LEU A 48 -9.27 6.03 1.66
C LEU A 48 -9.13 7.12 2.71
N LEU A 49 -9.12 8.40 2.30
CA LEU A 49 -9.06 9.54 3.23
C LEU A 49 -10.30 9.59 4.14
N ILE A 50 -11.50 9.37 3.58
CA ILE A 50 -12.74 9.29 4.36
C ILE A 50 -12.67 8.13 5.35
N THR A 51 -12.19 6.96 4.91
CA THR A 51 -12.04 5.78 5.78
C THR A 51 -11.12 6.06 6.96
N VAL A 52 -9.97 6.71 6.73
CA VAL A 52 -9.05 7.12 7.79
C VAL A 52 -9.72 8.12 8.72
N MET A 53 -10.45 9.13 8.20
CA MET A 53 -11.17 10.09 9.03
C MET A 53 -12.25 9.44 9.89
N VAL A 54 -13.08 8.56 9.32
CA VAL A 54 -14.16 7.84 10.03
C VAL A 54 -13.56 6.93 11.11
N TRP A 55 -12.52 6.16 10.78
CA TRP A 55 -11.85 5.30 11.75
C TRP A 55 -11.24 6.12 12.90
N ARG A 56 -10.60 7.25 12.60
CA ARG A 56 -10.03 8.15 13.63
C ARG A 56 -11.10 8.78 14.52
N LYS A 57 -12.24 9.23 13.97
CA LYS A 57 -13.37 9.70 14.77
C LYS A 57 -13.95 8.60 15.65
N MET A 58 -14.06 7.37 15.14
CA MET A 58 -14.65 6.24 15.85
C MET A 58 -13.76 5.66 16.96
N GLU A 59 -12.44 5.74 16.82
CA GLU A 59 -11.52 5.28 17.87
C GLU A 59 -11.25 6.35 18.95
N GLY A 60 -11.66 7.61 18.76
CA GLY A 60 -11.44 8.69 19.73
C GLY A 60 -9.98 8.91 20.11
N LYS A 61 -9.04 8.39 19.30
CA LYS A 61 -7.60 8.41 19.60
C LYS A 61 -7.02 9.78 19.29
N ALA A 62 -6.13 10.23 20.19
CA ALA A 62 -5.33 11.44 20.07
C ALA A 62 -4.57 11.49 18.70
N PRO A 63 -4.15 12.68 18.24
CA PRO A 63 -3.49 12.85 16.94
C PRO A 63 -2.33 11.87 16.74
N ILE A 64 -2.03 11.53 15.47
CA ILE A 64 -0.93 10.63 15.10
C ILE A 64 0.30 11.08 15.89
N LYS A 65 0.68 10.32 16.91
CA LYS A 65 1.99 10.47 17.52
C LYS A 65 2.95 9.96 16.46
N LEU A 66 3.40 10.89 15.61
CA LEU A 66 4.43 10.67 14.60
C LEU A 66 5.73 10.38 15.34
N ASN A 67 5.83 9.17 15.86
CA ASN A 67 7.07 8.66 16.37
C ASN A 67 7.95 8.36 15.15
N ALA A 68 9.21 8.77 15.18
CA ALA A 68 10.17 8.49 14.11
C ALA A 68 10.21 6.98 13.77
N LYS A 69 9.96 6.14 14.78
CA LYS A 69 9.83 4.69 14.60
C LYS A 69 8.63 4.28 13.74
N THR A 70 7.48 4.91 13.92
CA THR A 70 6.26 4.62 13.13
C THR A 70 6.39 5.14 11.71
N ALA A 71 6.91 6.36 11.54
CA ALA A 71 7.17 6.92 10.22
C ALA A 71 8.20 6.05 9.46
N GLY A 72 9.31 5.70 10.11
CA GLY A 72 10.32 4.81 9.55
C GLY A 72 9.76 3.43 9.17
N ALA A 73 8.88 2.87 9.99
CA ALA A 73 8.19 1.62 9.67
C ALA A 73 7.31 1.75 8.41
N VAL A 74 6.52 2.82 8.30
CA VAL A 74 5.66 3.06 7.13
C VAL A 74 6.51 3.23 5.87
N PHE A 75 7.57 4.04 5.92
CA PHE A 75 8.48 4.21 4.79
C PHE A 75 9.16 2.89 4.38
N LEU A 76 9.65 2.11 5.35
CA LEU A 76 10.29 0.82 5.07
C LEU A 76 9.30 -0.18 4.47
N GLY A 77 8.05 -0.19 4.94
CA GLY A 77 6.98 -1.01 4.39
C GLY A 77 6.63 -0.63 2.95
N VAL A 78 6.49 0.67 2.66
CA VAL A 78 6.26 1.18 1.30
C VAL A 78 7.43 0.80 0.39
N PHE A 79 8.66 0.99 0.84
CA PHE A 79 9.87 0.65 0.08
C PHE A 79 9.97 -0.86 -0.21
N GLY A 80 9.70 -1.71 0.78
CA GLY A 80 9.69 -3.17 0.61
C GLY A 80 8.60 -3.65 -0.35
N ALA A 81 7.39 -3.07 -0.28
CA ALA A 81 6.30 -3.39 -1.19
C ALA A 81 6.61 -2.99 -2.64
N LEU A 82 7.21 -1.80 -2.84
CA LEU A 82 7.65 -1.34 -4.16
C LEU A 82 8.76 -2.24 -4.73
N LEU A 83 9.78 -2.60 -3.93
CA LEU A 83 10.83 -3.54 -4.34
C LEU A 83 10.26 -4.88 -4.81
N LEU A 84 9.32 -5.44 -4.03
CA LEU A 84 8.66 -6.69 -4.39
C LEU A 84 7.87 -6.55 -5.70
N GLY A 85 7.08 -5.47 -5.84
CA GLY A 85 6.36 -5.14 -7.07
C GLY A 85 7.27 -5.03 -8.30
N VAL A 86 8.38 -4.30 -8.18
CA VAL A 86 9.37 -4.14 -9.25
C VAL A 86 10.01 -5.47 -9.61
N GLY A 87 10.35 -6.33 -8.64
CA GLY A 87 10.90 -7.66 -8.90
C GLY A 87 9.94 -8.55 -9.72
N MET A 88 8.63 -8.48 -9.42
CA MET A 88 7.60 -9.17 -10.21
C MET A 88 7.51 -8.60 -11.63
N CYS A 89 7.47 -7.28 -11.80
CA CYS A 89 7.41 -6.63 -13.12
C CYS A 89 8.65 -6.93 -13.98
N PHE A 90 9.86 -6.97 -13.39
CA PHE A 90 11.10 -7.28 -14.10
C PHE A 90 11.15 -8.73 -14.61
N SER A 91 10.54 -9.65 -13.87
CA SER A 91 10.46 -11.06 -14.26
C SER A 91 9.51 -11.26 -15.44
N MET A 92 8.41 -10.50 -15.49
CA MET A 92 7.33 -10.67 -16.46
C MET A 92 7.51 -9.82 -17.74
N MET A 93 7.99 -8.58 -17.62
CA MET A 93 8.13 -7.67 -18.78
C MET A 93 9.53 -7.71 -19.41
N PHE A 94 10.59 -7.86 -18.62
CA PHE A 94 11.98 -7.74 -19.12
C PHE A 94 12.66 -9.09 -19.37
N GLY A 95 12.01 -10.23 -19.06
CA GLY A 95 12.56 -11.58 -19.25
C GLY A 95 13.83 -11.87 -18.43
N LYS A 96 14.23 -10.96 -17.52
CA LYS A 96 15.40 -11.10 -16.65
C LYS A 96 14.99 -11.77 -15.34
N MET A 97 14.57 -13.03 -15.41
CA MET A 97 14.07 -13.79 -14.25
C MET A 97 15.04 -13.77 -13.06
N ILE A 98 16.35 -13.90 -13.30
CA ILE A 98 17.36 -13.92 -12.23
C ILE A 98 17.38 -12.59 -11.45
N LEU A 99 17.40 -11.45 -12.15
CA LEU A 99 17.39 -10.13 -11.51
C LEU A 99 16.07 -9.88 -10.77
N GLY A 100 14.94 -10.27 -11.36
CA GLY A 100 13.63 -10.14 -10.73
C GLY A 100 13.50 -10.94 -9.44
N ILE A 101 14.00 -12.17 -9.40
CA ILE A 101 14.02 -13.02 -8.20
C ILE A 101 14.89 -12.40 -7.11
N VAL A 102 16.10 -11.91 -7.44
CA VAL A 102 17.01 -11.28 -6.46
C VAL A 102 16.38 -10.03 -5.85
N ILE A 103 15.79 -9.17 -6.67
CA ILE A 103 15.12 -7.94 -6.21
C ILE A 103 13.86 -8.27 -5.38
N GLY A 104 13.08 -9.27 -5.81
CA GLY A 104 11.91 -9.74 -5.08
C GLY A 104 12.26 -10.32 -3.71
N LEU A 105 13.31 -11.14 -3.63
CA LEU A 105 13.85 -11.68 -2.37
C LEU A 105 14.29 -10.55 -1.44
N ALA A 106 15.01 -9.55 -1.95
CA ALA A 106 15.38 -8.37 -1.18
C ALA A 106 14.14 -7.64 -0.63
N GLY A 107 13.10 -7.46 -1.45
CA GLY A 107 11.82 -6.87 -1.03
C GLY A 107 11.15 -7.65 0.11
N ILE A 108 11.13 -8.98 0.03
CA ILE A 108 10.58 -9.86 1.10
C ILE A 108 11.39 -9.71 2.39
N ILE A 109 12.72 -9.68 2.31
CA ILE A 109 13.58 -9.49 3.50
C ILE A 109 13.29 -8.15 4.17
N VAL A 110 13.15 -7.07 3.39
CA VAL A 110 12.79 -5.73 3.91
C VAL A 110 11.41 -5.75 4.58
N LEU A 111 10.43 -6.43 3.99
CA LEU A 111 9.10 -6.60 4.59
C LEU A 111 9.14 -7.44 5.87
N LEU A 112 9.98 -8.47 5.94
CA LEU A 112 10.17 -9.27 7.15
C LEU A 112 10.83 -8.46 8.28
N LEU A 113 11.78 -7.57 7.96
CA LEU A 113 12.41 -6.64 8.91
C LEU A 113 11.41 -5.64 9.52
N LEU A 114 10.24 -5.45 8.90
CA LEU A 114 9.18 -4.62 9.46
C LEU A 114 8.53 -5.25 10.71
N ILE A 115 8.47 -6.58 10.79
CA ILE A 115 7.89 -7.33 11.92
C ILE A 115 8.62 -7.03 13.26
N PRO A 116 9.97 -7.20 13.36
CA PRO A 116 10.69 -6.87 14.59
C PRO A 116 10.67 -5.38 14.90
N LEU A 117 10.60 -4.52 13.87
CA LEU A 117 10.57 -3.07 14.04
C LEU A 117 9.23 -2.57 14.63
N LEU A 118 8.12 -3.21 14.24
CA LEU A 118 6.77 -2.91 14.73
C LEU A 118 6.45 -3.56 16.08
N LYS A 119 6.81 -4.83 16.29
CA LYS A 119 6.55 -5.53 17.57
C LYS A 119 7.54 -5.16 18.67
N GLY A 120 8.68 -4.56 18.31
CA GLY A 120 9.83 -4.40 19.20
C GLY A 120 10.51 -5.76 19.40
N ILE A 121 11.82 -5.80 19.18
CA ILE A 121 12.63 -6.96 19.55
C ILE A 121 12.48 -7.14 21.06
N LYS A 122 11.93 -8.27 21.48
CA LYS A 122 11.91 -8.72 22.87
C LYS A 122 12.78 -9.96 22.97
#